data_AF-A0AAE1ZJ74-F1
#
_entry.id   AF-A0AAE1ZJ74-F1
#
_cell.length_a   1.000
_cell.length_b   1.000
_cell.length_c   1.000
_cell.angle_alpha   90.00
_cell.angle_beta   90.00
_cell.angle_gamma   90.00
#
_symmetry.space_group_name_H-M   'P 1'
#
loop_
_entity.id
_entity.type
_entity.pdbx_description
1 polymer ?
#
loop_
_entity_poly.entity_id
_entity_poly.type
_entity_poly.pdbx_seq_one_letter_code
_entity_poly.pdbx_strand_id
1 'polypeptide(L)'
;MFAYLRINVRSLSLIKRYAGFCYSRPFATKSDVGDSPEKCVVTDFPLLTEAVNTKNFELVSKLVTEQDPFEVKRIRIPANNSRKSPNLIPSQSGRRMVGCICEPEADSINWLELEKGDPVQCYCGYWFQLVNFEDFYNITNQ
;
A
#
# COMPACT_ATOMS: atom_id res chain seq x y z
N MET A 1 -33.08 1.08 -20.14
CA MET A 1 -33.63 2.37 -19.67
C MET A 1 -32.44 3.24 -19.31
N PHE A 2 -32.02 4.13 -20.21
CA PHE A 2 -30.80 4.93 -20.09
C PHE A 2 -31.18 6.34 -19.64
N ALA A 3 -30.62 6.82 -18.53
CA ALA A 3 -30.80 8.19 -18.06
C ALA A 3 -29.52 9.00 -18.31
N TYR A 4 -29.56 9.87 -19.32
CA TYR A 4 -28.57 10.93 -19.52
C TYR A 4 -28.98 12.12 -18.65
N LEU A 5 -28.13 12.55 -17.71
CA LEU A 5 -28.27 13.88 -17.11
C LEU A 5 -27.49 14.90 -17.95
N ARG A 6 -28.21 15.87 -18.49
CA ARG A 6 -27.66 17.03 -19.20
C ARG A 6 -26.96 17.97 -18.23
N ILE A 7 -25.68 18.23 -18.50
CA ILE A 7 -24.88 19.26 -17.83
C ILE A 7 -25.33 20.63 -18.34
N ASN A 8 -25.70 21.54 -17.44
CA ASN A 8 -26.01 22.94 -17.74
C ASN A 8 -24.76 23.79 -17.56
N VAL A 9 -24.17 24.25 -18.68
CA VAL A 9 -22.95 25.07 -18.69
C VAL A 9 -23.34 26.54 -18.89
N ARG A 10 -23.39 27.33 -17.82
CA ARG A 10 -23.38 28.80 -17.90
C ARG A 10 -22.60 29.42 -16.74
N SER A 11 -21.45 29.97 -17.07
CA SER A 11 -20.77 31.15 -16.48
C SER A 11 -19.28 30.92 -16.32
N LEU A 12 -18.55 31.13 -17.42
CA LEU A 12 -17.11 31.31 -17.45
C LEU A 12 -16.75 32.68 -16.85
N SER A 13 -16.19 32.68 -15.64
CA SER A 13 -15.26 33.74 -15.20
C SER A 13 -14.55 33.29 -13.93
N LEU A 14 -13.34 32.71 -14.09
CA LEU A 14 -12.16 32.85 -13.23
C LEU A 14 -11.15 31.75 -13.58
N ILE A 15 -10.40 31.97 -14.66
CA ILE A 15 -9.10 31.31 -14.84
C ILE A 15 -8.17 31.94 -13.81
N LYS A 16 -8.21 31.44 -12.57
CA LYS A 16 -7.08 31.63 -11.66
C LYS A 16 -5.97 30.72 -12.19
N ARG A 17 -4.87 31.36 -12.63
CA ARG A 17 -3.60 30.68 -12.90
C ARG A 17 -3.16 29.98 -11.62
N TYR A 18 -3.47 28.70 -11.47
CA TYR A 18 -2.85 27.86 -10.46
C TYR A 18 -1.55 27.31 -11.04
N ALA A 19 -0.46 27.80 -10.47
CA ALA A 19 0.86 27.24 -10.64
C ALA A 19 0.88 25.78 -10.17
N GLY A 20 1.55 24.91 -10.94
CA GLY A 20 2.00 23.58 -10.49
C GLY A 20 0.90 22.55 -10.26
N PHE A 21 0.38 21.95 -11.34
CA PHE A 21 -0.45 20.75 -11.25
C PHE A 21 0.45 19.53 -10.98
N CYS A 22 0.88 19.34 -9.73
CA CYS A 22 1.33 18.03 -9.28
C CYS A 22 0.09 17.14 -9.11
N TYR A 23 0.09 15.96 -9.74
CA TYR A 23 -0.99 14.97 -9.76
C TYR A 23 -1.64 14.80 -8.37
N SER A 24 -2.75 15.48 -8.13
CA SER A 24 -3.54 15.32 -6.92
C SER A 24 -4.21 13.95 -6.96
N ARG A 25 -3.77 13.10 -6.02
CA ARG A 25 -4.25 11.74 -5.76
C ARG A 25 -5.79 11.71 -5.67
N PRO A 26 -6.49 10.87 -6.46
CA PRO A 26 -7.96 10.79 -6.41
C PRO A 26 -8.52 10.06 -5.17
N PHE A 27 -7.66 9.50 -4.32
CA PHE A 27 -8.04 8.87 -3.04
C PHE A 27 -7.34 9.62 -1.90
N ALA A 28 -7.92 10.74 -1.47
CA ALA A 28 -7.58 11.38 -0.20
C ALA A 28 -8.78 11.23 0.74
N THR A 29 -8.58 10.58 1.89
CA THR A 29 -9.61 10.36 2.91
C THR A 29 -9.52 11.47 3.98
N LYS A 30 -10.56 11.63 4.81
CA LYS A 30 -10.57 12.67 5.86
C LYS A 30 -9.44 12.53 6.89
N SER A 31 -8.78 11.37 6.98
CA SER A 31 -7.60 11.14 7.82
C SER A 31 -6.35 11.90 7.31
N ASP A 32 -6.35 12.37 6.06
CA ASP A 32 -5.23 13.10 5.45
C ASP A 32 -5.16 14.59 5.82
N VAL A 33 -6.17 15.12 6.52
CA VAL A 33 -6.30 16.58 6.77
C VAL A 33 -5.23 17.13 7.73
N GLY A 34 -4.49 16.25 8.43
CA GLY A 34 -3.38 16.63 9.32
C GLY A 34 -1.98 16.34 8.78
N ASP A 35 -1.86 15.66 7.64
CA ASP A 35 -0.56 15.25 7.11
C ASP A 35 -0.09 16.29 6.08
N SER A 36 0.92 17.07 6.46
CA SER A 36 1.60 17.99 5.54
C SER A 36 1.97 17.26 4.23
N PRO A 37 1.88 17.92 3.06
CA PRO A 37 2.23 17.30 1.77
C PRO A 37 3.69 16.79 1.70
N GLU A 38 4.53 17.15 2.68
CA GLU A 38 5.90 16.67 2.88
C GLU A 38 6.04 15.23 3.41
N LYS A 39 4.98 14.56 3.90
CA LYS A 39 5.13 13.28 4.60
C LYS A 39 4.94 12.02 3.72
N CYS A 40 4.57 12.19 2.46
CA CYS A 40 4.63 11.12 1.47
C CYS A 40 5.95 11.16 0.68
N VAL A 41 7.05 11.58 1.31
CA VAL A 41 8.38 11.27 0.77
C VAL A 41 8.58 9.78 1.00
N VAL A 42 8.41 8.98 -0.04
CA VAL A 42 8.85 7.58 -0.03
C VAL A 42 10.37 7.65 0.09
N THR A 43 10.90 7.49 1.30
CA THR A 43 12.33 7.32 1.49
C THR A 43 12.71 5.97 0.90
N ASP A 44 13.75 5.98 0.07
CA ASP A 44 14.32 4.79 -0.56
C ASP A 44 14.64 3.73 0.51
N PHE A 45 14.24 2.48 0.28
CA PHE A 45 14.39 1.31 1.16
C PHE A 45 15.67 1.38 2.04
N PRO A 46 15.56 1.81 3.32
CA PRO A 46 16.73 2.24 4.09
C PRO A 46 17.68 1.08 4.38
N LEU A 47 17.13 -0.09 4.72
CA LEU A 47 17.89 -1.30 5.00
C LEU A 47 18.66 -1.81 3.76
N LEU A 48 18.04 -1.76 2.58
CA LEU A 48 18.70 -2.12 1.33
C LEU A 48 19.79 -1.11 0.97
N THR A 49 19.51 0.18 1.10
CA THR A 49 20.47 1.26 0.87
C THR A 49 21.69 1.14 1.78
N GLU A 50 21.49 0.87 3.08
CA GLU A 50 22.56 0.64 4.04
C GLU A 50 23.43 -0.57 3.65
N ALA A 51 22.81 -1.68 3.26
CA ALA A 51 23.51 -2.88 2.82
C ALA A 51 24.38 -2.63 1.57
N VAL A 52 23.85 -1.88 0.59
CA VAL A 52 24.58 -1.48 -0.61
C VAL A 52 25.75 -0.55 -0.26
N ASN A 53 25.53 0.44 0.59
CA ASN A 53 26.57 1.39 1.03
C ASN A 53 27.71 0.70 1.79
N THR A 54 27.37 -0.30 2.61
CA THR A 54 28.32 -1.11 3.38
C THR A 54 29.01 -2.18 2.51
N LYS A 55 28.59 -2.33 1.24
CA LYS A 55 29.03 -3.39 0.31
C LYS A 55 28.81 -4.80 0.86
N ASN A 56 27.76 -4.98 1.67
CA ASN A 56 27.37 -6.29 2.17
C ASN A 56 26.52 -7.01 1.13
N PHE A 57 27.18 -7.58 0.11
CA PHE A 57 26.50 -8.23 -1.01
C PHE A 57 25.71 -9.48 -0.61
N GLU A 58 26.12 -10.17 0.46
CA GLU A 58 25.38 -11.32 0.98
C GLU A 58 24.02 -10.87 1.52
N LEU A 59 23.99 -9.80 2.31
CA LEU A 59 22.75 -9.21 2.82
C LEU A 59 21.88 -8.68 1.68
N VAL A 60 22.46 -7.98 0.70
CA VAL A 60 21.72 -7.52 -0.49
C VAL A 60 21.06 -8.70 -1.22
N SER A 61 21.80 -9.79 -1.44
CA SER A 61 21.27 -10.99 -2.09
C SER A 61 20.11 -11.60 -1.31
N LYS A 62 20.23 -11.70 0.02
CA LYS A 62 19.17 -12.21 0.90
C LYS A 62 17.92 -11.32 0.85
N LEU A 63 18.08 -10.00 1.00
CA LEU A 63 16.96 -9.05 0.94
C LEU A 63 16.23 -9.11 -0.40
N VAL A 64 16.95 -9.05 -1.51
CA VAL A 64 16.35 -9.08 -2.85
C VAL A 64 15.65 -10.42 -3.13
N THR A 65 16.24 -11.53 -2.69
CA THR A 65 15.72 -12.87 -3.03
C THR A 65 14.58 -13.31 -2.11
N GLU A 66 14.74 -13.14 -0.80
CA GLU A 66 13.82 -13.65 0.22
C GLU A 66 12.72 -12.64 0.55
N GLN A 67 13.10 -11.39 0.81
CA GLN A 67 12.17 -10.35 1.25
C GLN A 67 11.44 -9.66 0.11
N ASP A 68 11.94 -9.81 -1.13
CA ASP A 68 11.33 -9.32 -2.37
C ASP A 68 10.76 -7.88 -2.22
N PRO A 69 11.61 -6.88 -1.93
CA PRO A 69 11.18 -5.51 -1.65
C PRO A 69 10.46 -4.85 -2.83
N PHE A 70 10.60 -5.41 -4.04
CA PHE A 70 9.93 -4.98 -5.26
C PHE A 70 8.70 -5.82 -5.62
N GLU A 71 8.34 -6.78 -4.76
CA GLU A 71 7.11 -7.58 -4.82
C GLU A 71 6.85 -8.22 -6.18
N VAL A 72 7.89 -8.80 -6.75
CA VAL A 72 7.81 -9.53 -8.02
C VAL A 72 7.02 -10.83 -7.85
N LYS A 73 7.05 -11.42 -6.66
CA LYS A 73 6.41 -12.68 -6.33
C LYS A 73 5.02 -12.46 -5.75
N ARG A 74 4.09 -13.34 -6.11
CA ARG A 74 2.77 -13.41 -5.48
C ARG A 74 2.88 -14.09 -4.11
N ILE A 75 2.37 -13.42 -3.09
CA ILE A 75 2.33 -13.92 -1.71
C ILE A 75 1.12 -14.85 -1.55
N ARG A 76 1.33 -16.03 -0.95
CA ARG A 76 0.24 -16.94 -0.55
C ARG A 76 -0.16 -16.63 0.88
N ILE A 77 -1.47 -16.60 1.14
CA ILE A 77 -2.01 -16.39 2.48
C ILE A 77 -1.79 -17.69 3.29
N PRO A 78 -1.21 -17.62 4.49
CA PRO A 78 -1.01 -18.81 5.32
C PRO A 78 -2.36 -19.36 5.81
N ALA A 79 -2.43 -20.69 5.97
CA ALA A 79 -3.66 -21.37 6.39
C ALA A 79 -4.10 -20.98 7.83
N ASN A 80 -3.13 -20.71 8.71
CA ASN A 80 -3.34 -20.26 10.09
C ASN A 80 -3.49 -18.74 10.17
N ASN A 81 -4.48 -18.19 9.48
CA ASN A 81 -4.77 -16.75 9.52
C ASN A 81 -5.94 -16.46 10.46
N SER A 82 -5.77 -15.48 11.36
CA SER A 82 -6.81 -15.05 12.29
C SER A 82 -6.62 -13.59 12.67
N ARG A 83 -7.59 -12.98 13.37
CA ARG A 83 -7.44 -11.60 13.87
C ARG A 83 -6.21 -11.43 14.79
N LYS A 84 -5.82 -12.48 15.52
CA LYS A 84 -4.64 -12.47 16.41
C LYS A 84 -3.33 -12.73 15.68
N SER A 85 -3.41 -13.38 14.52
CA SER A 85 -2.27 -13.71 13.65
C SER A 85 -2.66 -13.35 12.21
N PRO A 86 -2.73 -12.04 11.89
CA PRO A 86 -3.10 -11.57 10.57
C PRO A 86 -1.94 -11.77 9.59
N ASN A 87 -2.23 -11.62 8.29
CA ASN A 87 -1.22 -11.57 7.25
C ASN A 87 -0.54 -10.19 7.29
N LEU A 88 0.75 -10.17 7.61
CA LEU A 88 1.51 -8.92 7.71
C LEU A 88 1.89 -8.45 6.31
N ILE A 89 1.50 -7.22 5.99
CA ILE A 89 1.80 -6.59 4.70
C ILE A 89 2.84 -5.49 4.95
N PRO A 90 4.07 -5.64 4.44
CA PRO A 90 5.08 -4.61 4.59
C PRO A 90 4.76 -3.38 3.72
N SER A 91 4.94 -2.20 4.29
CA SER A 91 4.83 -0.94 3.57
C SER A 91 5.63 0.18 4.24
N GLN A 92 6.27 1.01 3.42
CA GLN A 92 6.91 2.24 3.90
C GLN A 92 5.85 3.31 4.23
N SER A 93 4.74 3.35 3.48
CA SER A 93 3.68 4.34 3.64
C SER A 93 2.69 3.98 4.75
N GLY A 94 2.01 4.99 5.30
CA GLY A 94 0.97 4.80 6.33
C GLY A 94 -0.29 4.08 5.85
N ARG A 95 -0.44 3.90 4.54
CA ARG A 95 -1.56 3.24 3.89
C ARG A 95 -1.12 2.46 2.66
N ARG A 96 -1.87 1.44 2.27
CA ARG A 96 -1.59 0.61 1.11
C ARG A 96 -2.84 -0.11 0.60
N MET A 97 -3.00 -0.16 -0.71
CA MET A 97 -4.02 -1.00 -1.36
C MET A 97 -3.55 -2.46 -1.44
N VAL A 98 -4.41 -3.39 -1.04
CA VAL A 98 -4.18 -4.84 -1.10
C VAL A 98 -5.29 -5.50 -1.90
N GLY A 99 -4.92 -6.32 -2.88
CA GLY A 99 -5.85 -7.16 -3.63
C GLY A 99 -5.85 -8.58 -3.08
N CYS A 100 -6.99 -9.03 -2.57
CA CYS A 100 -7.19 -10.40 -2.12
C CYS A 100 -7.93 -11.21 -3.20
N ILE A 101 -7.30 -12.28 -3.66
CA ILE A 101 -7.92 -13.32 -4.49
C ILE A 101 -8.43 -14.39 -3.53
N CYS A 102 -9.74 -14.41 -3.28
CA CYS A 102 -10.33 -15.24 -2.21
C CYS A 102 -10.35 -16.73 -2.54
N GLU A 103 -10.51 -17.06 -3.82
CA GLU A 103 -10.56 -18.43 -4.32
C GLU A 103 -9.58 -18.53 -5.50
N PRO A 104 -8.89 -19.68 -5.71
CA PRO A 104 -7.86 -19.79 -6.74
C PRO A 104 -8.34 -19.48 -8.16
N GLU A 105 -9.62 -19.78 -8.45
CA GLU A 105 -10.27 -19.56 -9.73
C GLU A 105 -11.15 -18.30 -9.77
N ALA A 106 -11.04 -17.40 -8.79
CA ALA A 106 -11.87 -16.20 -8.75
C ALA A 106 -11.55 -15.22 -9.89
N ASP A 107 -12.59 -14.79 -10.62
CA ASP A 107 -12.51 -13.75 -11.66
C ASP A 107 -12.51 -12.32 -11.09
N SER A 108 -12.67 -12.18 -9.77
CA SER A 108 -12.76 -10.89 -9.09
C SER A 108 -11.73 -10.77 -7.98
N ILE A 109 -11.18 -9.56 -7.84
CA ILE A 109 -10.19 -9.21 -6.81
C ILE A 109 -10.89 -8.31 -5.79
N ASN A 110 -10.83 -8.70 -4.52
CA ASN A 110 -11.31 -7.87 -3.43
C ASN A 110 -10.22 -6.89 -3.01
N TRP A 111 -10.46 -5.61 -3.25
CA TRP A 111 -9.53 -4.53 -2.92
C TRP A 111 -9.81 -3.99 -1.51
N LEU A 112 -8.76 -3.89 -0.71
CA LEU A 112 -8.78 -3.41 0.67
C LEU A 112 -7.78 -2.26 0.78
N GLU A 113 -8.21 -1.12 1.31
CA GLU A 113 -7.27 -0.09 1.74
C GLU A 113 -6.88 -0.41 3.19
N LEU A 114 -5.59 -0.71 3.40
CA LEU A 114 -5.03 -0.91 4.73
C LEU A 114 -4.41 0.38 5.21
N GLU A 115 -4.66 0.75 6.46
CA GLU A 115 -3.93 1.80 7.18
C GLU A 115 -3.09 1.14 8.29
N LYS A 116 -2.00 1.80 8.74
CA LYS A 116 -1.20 1.31 9.88
C LYS A 116 -2.07 1.27 11.13
N GLY A 117 -2.10 0.12 11.82
CA GLY A 117 -2.88 -0.05 13.04
C GLY A 117 -3.55 -1.42 13.10
N ASP A 118 -4.86 -1.42 13.34
CA ASP A 118 -5.64 -2.63 13.53
C ASP A 118 -5.75 -3.46 12.24
N PRO A 119 -5.78 -4.81 12.35
CA PRO A 119 -5.94 -5.67 11.20
C PRO A 119 -7.34 -5.53 10.59
N VAL A 120 -7.40 -5.53 9.26
CA VAL A 120 -8.62 -5.45 8.46
C VAL A 120 -8.96 -6.84 7.92
N GLN A 121 -10.25 -7.19 7.93
CA GLN A 121 -10.74 -8.46 7.41
C GLN A 121 -11.23 -8.32 5.95
N CYS A 122 -10.83 -9.25 5.09
CA CYS A 122 -11.41 -9.43 3.77
C CYS A 122 -12.75 -10.17 3.85
N TYR A 123 -13.57 -10.08 2.80
CA TYR A 123 -14.83 -10.81 2.68
C TYR A 123 -14.70 -12.33 2.86
N CYS A 124 -13.59 -12.94 2.41
CA CYS A 124 -13.34 -14.37 2.62
C CYS A 124 -12.97 -14.75 4.06
N GLY A 125 -12.84 -13.78 4.95
CA GLY A 125 -12.53 -14.01 6.36
C GLY A 125 -11.05 -13.89 6.72
N TYR A 126 -10.14 -13.80 5.74
CA TYR A 126 -8.72 -13.55 5.99
C TYR A 126 -8.45 -12.14 6.49
N TRP A 127 -7.52 -12.03 7.44
CA TRP A 127 -7.10 -10.80 8.10
C TRP A 127 -5.76 -10.33 7.56
N PHE A 128 -5.63 -9.01 7.39
CA PHE A 128 -4.43 -8.34 6.88
C PHE A 128 -4.07 -7.18 7.80
N GLN A 129 -2.79 -6.98 8.07
CA GLN A 129 -2.30 -5.87 8.88
C GLN A 129 -1.15 -5.17 8.18
N LEU A 130 -1.22 -3.85 8.09
CA LEU A 130 -0.14 -3.06 7.51
C LEU A 130 0.95 -2.82 8.57
N VAL A 131 2.19 -3.16 8.24
CA VAL A 131 3.37 -2.98 9.10
C VAL A 131 4.48 -2.25 8.37
N ASN A 132 5.41 -1.63 9.10
CA ASN A 132 6.62 -1.10 8.47
C ASN A 132 7.47 -2.25 7.94
N PHE A 133 8.25 -1.97 6.89
CA PHE A 133 9.13 -2.96 6.29
C PHE A 133 10.18 -3.47 7.29
N GLU A 134 10.73 -2.60 8.13
CA GLU A 134 11.73 -2.96 9.14
C GLU A 134 11.13 -3.87 10.23
N ASP A 135 9.92 -3.57 10.68
CA ASP A 135 9.22 -4.40 11.67
C ASP A 135 8.94 -5.79 11.10
N PHE A 136 8.49 -5.85 9.84
CA PHE A 136 8.29 -7.11 9.13
C PHE A 136 9.59 -7.92 9.04
N TYR A 137 10.68 -7.29 8.60
CA TYR A 137 11.99 -7.93 8.49
C TYR A 137 12.48 -8.51 9.81
N ASN A 138 12.33 -7.77 10.90
CA ASN A 138 12.75 -8.21 12.23
C ASN A 138 11.94 -9.41 12.73
N ILE A 139 10.64 -9.47 12.40
CA ILE A 139 9.77 -10.59 12.78
C ILE A 139 10.11 -11.86 11.98
N THR A 140 10.43 -11.73 10.69
CA THR A 140 10.67 -12.89 9.83
C THR A 140 12.07 -13.49 9.96
N ASN A 141 13.04 -12.72 10.47
CA ASN A 141 14.45 -13.12 10.58
C ASN A 141 14.91 -13.35 12.04
N GLN A 142 13.98 -13.43 12.99
CA GLN A 142 14.20 -13.95 14.35
C GLN A 142 14.00 -15.47 14.37
#